data_AF-A0A5J5C472-F1
#
_entry.id   AF-A0A5J5C472-F1
#
_cell.length_a   1.000
_cell.length_b   1.000
_cell.length_c   1.000
_cell.angle_alpha   90.00
_cell.angle_beta   90.00
_cell.angle_gamma   90.00
#
_symmetry.space_group_name_H-M   'P 1'
#
loop_
_entity.id
_entity.type
_entity.pdbx_description
1 polymer ?
#
loop_
_entity_poly.entity_id
_entity_poly.type
_entity_poly.pdbx_seq_one_letter_code
_entity_poly.pdbx_strand_id
1 'polypeptide(L)'
;MFQINSVTVSAFDVSSSYITANWNISFSVKNPNMAVSLHYEDVRVLVLYNGVHLLSANIPQFHQSSLEETSVQANVTVTSVSINKSVAKAIAVARGNGYLDFTVTIDGSIRIVFSIRKEKRSKIRVSCEDLKSRILYEHVKASIFYKDASLSSMDIMPFYKFDDDTGSLEVNMTSSSVSMNNSIADDIAVDWSHGAVNFTITLNGIIRINIRRVRDKPMKMRVFCKDVEVRFYSNTTVGTMFGKAEECKVHSKF
;
A
#
# COMPACT_ATOMS: atom_id res chain seq x y z
N MET A 1 -20.52 -4.63 14.74
CA MET A 1 -19.63 -3.96 13.76
C MET A 1 -18.59 -4.97 13.31
N PHE A 2 -18.34 -5.05 12.00
CA PHE A 2 -17.28 -5.89 11.43
C PHE A 2 -16.22 -4.97 10.84
N GLN A 3 -14.95 -5.25 11.11
CA GLN A 3 -13.82 -4.47 10.61
C GLN A 3 -12.71 -5.41 10.17
N ILE A 4 -12.22 -5.26 8.94
CA ILE A 4 -11.01 -5.95 8.51
C ILE A 4 -9.81 -5.17 9.06
N ASN A 5 -8.94 -5.88 9.77
CA ASN A 5 -7.75 -5.31 10.41
C ASN A 5 -6.54 -5.41 9.47
N SER A 6 -6.35 -6.57 8.84
CA SER A 6 -5.26 -6.79 7.89
C SER A 6 -5.58 -7.92 6.90
N VAL A 7 -4.97 -7.84 5.73
CA VAL A 7 -4.97 -8.90 4.71
C VAL A 7 -3.55 -9.03 4.18
N THR A 8 -3.00 -10.23 4.23
CA THR A 8 -1.69 -10.54 3.64
C THR A 8 -1.81 -11.69 2.66
N VAL A 9 -1.07 -11.60 1.57
CA VAL A 9 -1.04 -12.60 0.50
C VAL A 9 0.40 -13.01 0.25
N SER A 10 0.69 -14.30 0.25
CA SER A 10 2.02 -14.84 -0.06
C SER A 10 1.92 -16.04 -1.01
N ALA A 11 3.04 -16.44 -1.63
CA ALA A 11 3.07 -17.52 -2.63
C ALA A 11 2.00 -17.36 -3.74
N PHE A 12 1.76 -16.11 -4.16
CA PHE A 12 0.75 -15.78 -5.17
C PHE A 12 1.28 -16.07 -6.58
N ASP A 13 0.69 -17.05 -7.25
CA ASP A 13 0.99 -17.39 -8.65
C ASP A 13 -0.30 -17.63 -9.44
N VAL A 14 -0.25 -17.28 -10.73
CA VAL A 14 -1.40 -17.32 -11.64
C VAL A 14 -0.94 -17.89 -12.97
N SER A 15 -1.53 -19.02 -13.35
CA SER A 15 -1.37 -19.61 -14.66
C SER A 15 -2.58 -19.29 -15.56
N SER A 16 -2.58 -19.84 -16.77
CA SER A 16 -3.72 -19.70 -17.69
C SER A 16 -5.03 -20.34 -17.19
N SER A 17 -4.96 -21.22 -16.19
CA SER A 17 -6.11 -22.00 -15.73
C SER A 17 -6.19 -22.20 -14.22
N TYR A 18 -5.19 -21.79 -13.45
CA TYR A 18 -5.21 -21.92 -11.99
C TYR A 18 -4.53 -20.75 -11.27
N ILE A 19 -4.88 -20.58 -10.00
CA ILE A 19 -4.26 -19.63 -9.07
C ILE A 19 -3.81 -20.36 -7.80
N THR A 20 -2.64 -19.97 -7.27
CA THR A 20 -2.12 -20.42 -5.97
C THR A 20 -1.83 -19.20 -5.12
N ALA A 21 -2.15 -19.24 -3.83
CA ALA A 21 -1.91 -18.14 -2.91
C ALA A 21 -2.22 -18.54 -1.46
N ASN A 22 -1.46 -17.98 -0.52
CA ASN A 22 -1.72 -18.07 0.91
C ASN A 22 -2.25 -16.74 1.40
N TRP A 23 -3.47 -16.74 1.93
CA TRP A 23 -4.18 -15.59 2.46
C TRP A 23 -4.23 -15.67 3.98
N ASN A 24 -3.86 -14.59 4.65
CA ASN A 24 -4.06 -14.44 6.08
C ASN A 24 -4.82 -13.13 6.32
N ILE A 25 -6.08 -13.29 6.74
CA ILE A 25 -7.05 -12.22 6.92
C ILE A 25 -7.37 -12.12 8.41
N SER A 26 -7.18 -10.94 8.98
CA SER A 26 -7.56 -10.63 10.36
C SER A 26 -8.72 -9.65 10.36
N PHE A 27 -9.76 -9.92 11.15
CA PHE A 27 -10.90 -9.04 11.30
C PHE A 27 -11.43 -9.02 12.74
N SER A 28 -11.97 -7.88 13.16
CA SER A 28 -12.65 -7.70 14.44
C SER A 28 -14.16 -7.72 14.24
N VAL A 29 -14.85 -8.38 15.17
CA VAL A 29 -16.31 -8.41 15.26
C VAL A 29 -16.70 -7.89 16.62
N LYS A 30 -17.60 -6.91 16.66
CA LYS A 30 -18.15 -6.36 17.90
C LYS A 30 -19.65 -6.55 17.96
N ASN A 31 -20.16 -7.12 19.05
CA ASN A 31 -21.57 -7.10 19.40
C ASN A 31 -21.94 -5.70 19.89
N PRO A 32 -22.68 -4.87 19.12
CA PRO A 32 -23.01 -3.52 19.55
C PRO A 32 -24.15 -3.49 20.58
N ASN A 33 -24.79 -4.63 20.83
CA ASN A 33 -26.02 -4.70 21.62
C ASN A 33 -25.71 -5.05 23.08
N MET A 34 -26.31 -4.27 23.99
CA MET A 34 -26.11 -4.41 25.45
C MET A 34 -26.97 -5.51 26.10
N ALA A 35 -27.99 -6.00 25.42
CA ALA A 35 -29.05 -6.82 25.99
C ALA A 35 -29.13 -8.25 25.43
N VAL A 36 -28.30 -8.59 24.43
CA VAL A 36 -28.34 -9.90 23.76
C VAL A 36 -26.94 -10.50 23.64
N SER A 37 -26.88 -11.83 23.67
CA SER A 37 -25.70 -12.57 23.21
C SER A 37 -25.88 -13.03 21.76
N LEU A 38 -24.76 -13.10 21.05
CA LEU A 38 -24.70 -13.50 19.65
C LEU A 38 -23.89 -14.78 19.54
N HIS A 39 -24.46 -15.81 18.91
CA HIS A 39 -23.74 -17.03 18.54
C HIS A 39 -23.56 -17.03 17.04
N TYR A 40 -22.31 -17.06 16.59
CA TYR A 40 -21.94 -17.07 15.19
C TYR A 40 -21.74 -18.52 14.74
N GLU A 41 -22.57 -18.94 13.79
CA GLU A 41 -22.65 -20.30 13.26
C GLU A 41 -22.39 -20.27 11.75
N ASP A 42 -21.71 -21.28 11.22
CA ASP A 42 -21.43 -21.43 9.79
C ASP A 42 -20.80 -20.19 9.12
N VAL A 43 -19.91 -19.49 9.84
CA VAL A 43 -19.23 -18.31 9.32
C VAL A 43 -18.16 -18.72 8.32
N ARG A 44 -18.15 -18.05 7.17
CA ARG A 44 -17.22 -18.25 6.07
C ARG A 44 -16.67 -16.93 5.57
N VAL A 45 -15.36 -16.87 5.42
CA VAL A 45 -14.68 -15.79 4.72
C VAL A 45 -14.47 -16.24 3.28
N LEU A 46 -14.86 -15.41 2.31
CA LEU A 46 -14.71 -15.63 0.88
C LEU A 46 -13.83 -14.54 0.30
N VAL A 47 -12.92 -14.92 -0.60
CA VAL A 47 -12.14 -13.98 -1.42
C VAL A 47 -12.61 -14.11 -2.86
N LEU A 48 -12.94 -12.98 -3.47
CA LEU A 48 -13.43 -12.90 -4.84
C LEU A 48 -12.56 -11.96 -5.67
N TYR A 49 -12.51 -12.20 -6.97
CA TYR A 49 -11.90 -11.30 -7.95
C TYR A 49 -12.90 -11.05 -9.08
N ASN A 50 -13.27 -9.79 -9.32
CA ASN A 50 -14.33 -9.40 -10.26
C ASN A 50 -15.63 -10.21 -10.07
N GLY A 51 -16.02 -10.44 -8.82
CA GLY A 51 -17.21 -11.24 -8.46
C GLY A 51 -17.06 -12.75 -8.63
N VAL A 52 -15.92 -13.24 -9.14
CA VAL A 52 -15.62 -14.67 -9.24
C VAL A 52 -15.04 -15.14 -7.91
N HIS A 53 -15.69 -16.12 -7.30
CA HIS A 53 -15.20 -16.77 -6.09
C HIS A 53 -13.87 -17.47 -6.37
N LEU A 54 -12.83 -17.05 -5.64
CA LEU A 54 -11.53 -17.69 -5.71
C LEU A 54 -11.37 -18.73 -4.60
N LEU A 55 -11.67 -18.35 -3.36
CA LEU A 55 -11.47 -19.24 -2.21
C LEU A 55 -12.39 -18.86 -1.05
N SER A 56 -12.57 -19.82 -0.14
CA SER A 56 -13.26 -19.59 1.12
C SER A 56 -12.59 -20.34 2.27
N ALA A 57 -12.67 -19.80 3.47
CA ALA A 57 -12.34 -20.50 4.70
C ALA A 57 -13.50 -20.47 5.69
N ASN A 58 -13.69 -21.60 6.38
CA ASN A 58 -14.65 -21.70 7.47
C ASN A 58 -14.01 -21.15 8.75
N ILE A 59 -14.78 -20.35 9.47
CA ILE A 59 -14.40 -19.82 10.78
C ILE A 59 -15.05 -20.70 11.84
N PRO A 60 -14.30 -21.16 12.85
CA PRO A 60 -14.87 -21.87 13.98
C PRO A 60 -16.00 -21.06 14.63
N GLN A 61 -17.04 -21.75 15.10
CA GLN A 61 -18.12 -21.11 15.83
C GLN A 61 -17.58 -20.33 17.04
N PHE A 62 -18.14 -19.15 17.29
CA PHE A 62 -17.81 -18.34 18.46
C PHE A 62 -19.06 -17.63 18.96
N HIS A 63 -19.01 -17.17 20.21
CA HIS A 63 -20.11 -16.43 20.82
C HIS A 63 -19.60 -15.14 21.42
N GLN A 64 -20.48 -14.16 21.51
CA GLN A 64 -20.21 -12.85 22.09
C GLN A 64 -21.29 -12.52 23.11
N SER A 65 -20.86 -12.19 24.31
CA SER A 65 -21.67 -11.54 25.32
C SER A 65 -21.98 -10.09 24.92
N SER A 66 -22.74 -9.37 25.74
CA SER A 66 -23.13 -8.00 25.43
C SER A 66 -21.92 -7.08 25.34
N LEU A 67 -21.90 -6.21 24.33
CA LEU A 67 -20.79 -5.28 24.04
C LEU A 67 -19.41 -5.90 23.75
N GLU A 68 -19.31 -7.22 23.70
CA GLU A 68 -18.04 -7.91 23.51
C GLU A 68 -17.48 -7.71 22.09
N GLU A 69 -16.15 -7.64 22.02
CA GLU A 69 -15.38 -7.56 20.79
C GLU A 69 -14.43 -8.76 20.70
N THR A 70 -14.40 -9.39 19.53
CA THR A 70 -13.60 -10.59 19.27
C THR A 70 -12.79 -10.39 18.00
N SER A 71 -11.48 -10.61 18.10
CA SER A 71 -10.59 -10.68 16.95
C SER A 71 -10.56 -12.09 16.39
N VAL A 72 -10.74 -12.21 15.08
CA VAL A 72 -10.81 -13.48 14.35
C VAL A 72 -9.75 -13.49 13.25
N GLN A 73 -9.02 -14.60 13.15
CA GLN A 73 -8.06 -14.82 12.08
C GLN A 73 -8.54 -15.94 11.16
N ALA A 74 -8.49 -15.66 9.86
CA ALA A 74 -8.82 -16.59 8.79
C ALA A 74 -7.58 -16.83 7.94
N ASN A 75 -7.00 -18.03 8.08
CA ASN A 75 -5.86 -18.46 7.28
C ASN A 75 -6.36 -19.39 6.19
N VAL A 76 -6.06 -19.06 4.92
CA VAL A 76 -6.51 -19.82 3.76
C VAL A 76 -5.35 -20.08 2.83
N THR A 77 -5.06 -21.35 2.59
CA THR A 77 -4.01 -21.78 1.67
C THR A 77 -4.66 -22.32 0.40
N VAL A 78 -4.33 -21.74 -0.75
CA VAL A 78 -4.75 -22.22 -2.07
C VAL A 78 -3.59 -22.88 -2.77
N THR A 79 -3.68 -24.20 -2.92
CA THR A 79 -2.71 -25.00 -3.66
C THR A 79 -2.98 -25.03 -5.16
N SER A 80 -4.25 -24.94 -5.60
CA SER A 80 -4.65 -24.72 -7.00
C SER A 80 -6.17 -24.54 -7.11
N VAL A 81 -6.65 -23.31 -7.33
CA VAL A 81 -8.05 -23.06 -7.71
C VAL A 81 -8.13 -22.89 -9.22
N SER A 82 -8.99 -23.67 -9.87
CA SER A 82 -9.25 -23.51 -11.30
C SER A 82 -9.96 -22.20 -11.58
N ILE A 83 -9.38 -21.37 -12.44
CA ILE A 83 -9.98 -20.11 -12.90
C ILE A 83 -10.15 -20.17 -14.42
N ASN A 84 -11.15 -19.46 -14.94
CA ASN A 84 -11.32 -19.35 -16.38
C ASN A 84 -10.21 -18.46 -16.98
N LYS A 85 -9.95 -18.67 -18.28
CA LYS A 85 -8.89 -17.93 -19.00
C LYS A 85 -9.10 -16.41 -18.96
N SER A 86 -10.35 -15.94 -18.93
CA SER A 86 -10.68 -14.51 -18.83
C SER A 86 -10.26 -13.90 -17.49
N VAL A 87 -10.47 -14.61 -16.38
CA VAL A 87 -10.04 -14.17 -15.04
C VAL A 87 -8.52 -14.22 -14.94
N ALA A 88 -7.88 -15.29 -15.42
CA ALA A 88 -6.42 -15.38 -15.48
C ALA A 88 -5.82 -14.21 -16.27
N LYS A 89 -6.39 -13.88 -17.44
CA LYS A 89 -5.97 -12.73 -18.26
C LYS A 89 -6.21 -11.40 -17.54
N ALA A 90 -7.36 -11.21 -16.90
CA ALA A 90 -7.66 -9.99 -16.16
C ALA A 90 -6.68 -9.79 -14.99
N ILE A 91 -6.37 -10.85 -14.25
CA ILE A 91 -5.37 -10.84 -13.18
C ILE A 91 -3.98 -10.54 -13.74
N ALA A 92 -3.58 -11.15 -14.86
CA ALA A 92 -2.29 -10.88 -15.49
C ALA A 92 -2.15 -9.42 -15.95
N VAL A 93 -3.20 -8.86 -16.56
CA VAL A 93 -3.25 -7.44 -16.96
C VAL A 93 -3.18 -6.51 -15.75
N ALA A 94 -4.01 -6.76 -14.74
CA ALA A 94 -4.04 -5.95 -13.52
C ALA A 94 -2.69 -6.02 -12.76
N ARG A 95 -2.07 -7.20 -12.70
CA ARG A 95 -0.72 -7.38 -12.16
C ARG A 95 0.33 -6.58 -12.95
N GLY A 96 0.23 -6.54 -14.29
CA GLY A 96 1.08 -5.69 -15.13
C GLY A 96 0.89 -4.19 -14.87
N ASN A 97 -0.32 -3.79 -14.47
CA ASN A 97 -0.62 -2.42 -14.01
C ASN A 97 -0.17 -2.17 -12.56
N GLY A 98 0.34 -3.20 -11.88
CA GLY A 98 0.97 -3.12 -10.56
C GLY A 98 0.03 -3.31 -9.36
N TYR A 99 -1.24 -3.71 -9.57
CA TYR A 99 -2.15 -4.00 -8.45
C TYR A 99 -3.25 -5.02 -8.78
N LEU A 100 -3.80 -5.63 -7.73
CA LEU A 100 -4.95 -6.52 -7.81
C LEU A 100 -5.97 -6.12 -6.73
N ASP A 101 -7.22 -6.03 -7.15
CA ASP A 101 -8.35 -5.69 -6.29
C ASP A 101 -9.19 -6.93 -6.03
N PHE A 102 -9.12 -7.41 -4.80
CA PHE A 102 -9.91 -8.54 -4.33
C PHE A 102 -11.00 -8.05 -3.40
N THR A 103 -12.17 -8.69 -3.48
CA THR A 103 -13.27 -8.48 -2.54
C THR A 103 -13.21 -9.55 -1.46
N VAL A 104 -13.30 -9.15 -0.20
CA VAL A 104 -13.45 -10.09 0.92
C VAL A 104 -14.88 -10.01 1.43
N THR A 105 -15.57 -11.14 1.42
CA THR A 105 -16.94 -11.27 1.93
C THR A 105 -16.96 -12.21 3.12
N ILE A 106 -17.70 -11.87 4.16
CA ILE A 106 -17.97 -12.72 5.32
C ILE A 106 -19.45 -13.07 5.29
N ASP A 107 -19.77 -14.34 5.02
CA ASP A 107 -21.12 -14.87 5.05
C ASP A 107 -21.28 -15.78 6.29
N GLY A 108 -22.46 -15.82 6.89
CA GLY A 108 -22.71 -16.73 8.00
C GLY A 108 -24.13 -16.68 8.52
N SER A 109 -24.37 -17.44 9.58
CA SER A 109 -25.60 -17.43 10.35
C SER A 109 -25.31 -16.93 11.76
N ILE A 110 -26.23 -16.14 12.33
CA ILE A 110 -26.16 -15.73 13.72
C ILE A 110 -27.43 -16.18 14.44
N ARG A 111 -27.27 -16.69 15.65
CA ARG A 111 -28.34 -16.90 16.60
C ARG A 111 -28.25 -15.83 17.68
N ILE A 112 -29.26 -14.97 17.70
CA ILE A 112 -29.42 -13.85 18.63
C ILE A 112 -30.24 -14.37 19.81
N VAL A 113 -29.64 -14.40 21.00
CA VAL A 113 -30.30 -14.90 22.22
C VAL A 113 -30.61 -13.72 23.13
N PHE A 114 -31.90 -13.51 23.38
CA PHE A 114 -32.42 -12.44 24.25
C PHE A 114 -32.59 -12.91 25.69
N SER A 115 -32.96 -14.18 25.86
CA SER A 115 -33.11 -14.86 27.15
C SER A 115 -33.14 -16.37 26.92
N ILE A 116 -33.22 -17.16 28.00
CA ILE A 116 -33.26 -18.63 27.97
C ILE A 116 -34.38 -19.17 27.06
N ARG A 117 -35.47 -18.42 26.84
CA ARG A 117 -36.64 -18.87 26.06
C ARG A 117 -36.85 -18.13 24.74
N LYS A 118 -36.02 -17.14 24.41
CA LYS A 118 -36.25 -16.28 23.25
C LYS A 118 -34.97 -16.12 22.44
N GLU A 119 -34.96 -16.76 21.27
CA GLU A 119 -33.88 -16.66 20.29
C GLU A 119 -34.41 -16.37 18.89
N LYS A 120 -33.55 -15.81 18.04
CA LYS A 120 -33.82 -15.57 16.62
C LYS A 120 -32.59 -15.91 15.79
N ARG A 121 -32.77 -16.68 14.72
CA ARG A 121 -31.72 -16.89 13.71
C ARG A 121 -31.80 -15.84 12.61
N SER A 122 -30.65 -15.38 12.14
CA SER A 122 -30.52 -14.42 11.04
C SER A 122 -29.29 -14.77 10.19
N LYS A 123 -29.34 -14.49 8.89
CA LYS A 123 -28.15 -14.58 8.05
C LYS A 123 -27.39 -13.27 8.09
N ILE A 124 -26.07 -13.34 8.08
CA ILE A 124 -25.18 -12.19 7.93
C ILE A 124 -24.42 -12.31 6.62
N ARG A 125 -24.25 -11.16 5.97
CA ARG A 125 -23.34 -10.96 4.85
C ARG A 125 -22.68 -9.61 5.06
N VAL A 126 -21.36 -9.63 5.16
CA VAL A 126 -20.53 -8.42 5.23
C VAL A 126 -19.63 -8.47 4.01
N SER A 127 -19.69 -7.44 3.18
CA SER A 127 -18.77 -7.32 2.04
C SER A 127 -17.86 -6.13 2.29
N CYS A 128 -16.57 -6.41 2.38
CA CYS A 128 -15.53 -5.40 2.39
C CYS A 128 -15.02 -5.28 0.97
N GLU A 129 -15.64 -4.36 0.23
CA GLU A 129 -15.09 -3.86 -1.02
C GLU A 129 -14.06 -2.75 -0.69
N ASP A 130 -13.03 -2.61 -1.52
CA ASP A 130 -12.04 -1.52 -1.42
C ASP A 130 -11.24 -1.51 -0.14
N LEU A 131 -10.52 -2.60 0.10
CA LEU A 131 -9.53 -2.65 1.17
C LEU A 131 -8.37 -1.68 0.87
N LYS A 132 -8.55 -0.44 1.36
CA LYS A 132 -7.68 0.75 1.38
C LYS A 132 -7.41 1.43 0.03
N SER A 133 -7.58 2.75 0.02
CA SER A 133 -7.16 3.67 -1.04
C SER A 133 -5.66 3.53 -1.26
N ARG A 134 -5.30 3.15 -2.49
CA ARG A 134 -3.92 3.14 -2.95
C ARG A 134 -3.63 4.47 -3.64
N ILE A 135 -2.54 5.09 -3.22
CA ILE A 135 -1.92 6.20 -3.95
C ILE A 135 -0.95 5.58 -4.96
N LEU A 136 -1.24 5.72 -6.24
CA LEU A 136 -0.31 5.40 -7.32
C LEU A 136 0.59 6.60 -7.57
N TYR A 137 1.90 6.38 -7.49
CA TYR A 137 2.93 7.31 -7.92
C TYR A 137 3.44 6.85 -9.29
N GLU A 138 3.17 7.65 -10.32
CA GLU A 138 3.60 7.38 -11.69
C GLU A 138 4.45 8.54 -12.23
N HIS A 139 5.33 8.25 -13.19
CA HIS A 139 6.22 9.24 -13.81
C HIS A 139 7.02 10.07 -12.79
N VAL A 140 7.45 9.43 -11.70
CA VAL A 140 8.23 10.11 -10.66
C VAL A 140 9.66 10.27 -11.14
N LYS A 141 10.09 11.50 -11.32
CA LYS A 141 11.44 11.89 -11.69
C LYS A 141 12.15 12.48 -10.47
N ALA A 142 13.21 11.80 -10.04
CA ALA A 142 14.16 12.33 -9.07
C ALA A 142 15.20 13.19 -9.78
N SER A 143 15.60 14.29 -9.16
CA SER A 143 16.63 15.18 -9.70
C SER A 143 17.44 15.79 -8.57
N ILE A 144 18.76 15.83 -8.75
CA ILE A 144 19.73 16.44 -7.85
C ILE A 144 20.31 17.65 -8.56
N PHE A 145 20.34 18.79 -7.87
CA PHE A 145 20.86 20.04 -8.36
C PHE A 145 21.94 20.59 -7.44
N TYR A 146 22.88 21.32 -8.01
CA TYR A 146 23.72 22.27 -7.29
C TYR A 146 23.37 23.67 -7.80
N LYS A 147 22.93 24.56 -6.91
CA LYS A 147 22.25 25.81 -7.29
C LYS A 147 21.13 25.49 -8.29
N ASP A 148 21.17 26.06 -9.50
CA ASP A 148 20.21 25.81 -10.59
C ASP A 148 20.68 24.75 -11.60
N ALA A 149 21.86 24.14 -11.38
CA ALA A 149 22.47 23.19 -12.30
C ALA A 149 22.02 21.75 -12.01
N SER A 150 21.38 21.09 -12.98
CA SER A 150 21.00 19.68 -12.85
C SER A 150 22.24 18.78 -12.91
N LEU A 151 22.51 18.08 -11.82
CA LEU A 151 23.65 17.16 -11.72
C LEU A 151 23.25 15.73 -12.05
N SER A 152 22.12 15.25 -11.56
CA SER A 152 21.67 13.89 -11.83
C SER A 152 20.15 13.84 -11.91
N SER A 153 19.64 12.96 -12.75
CA SER A 153 18.22 12.69 -12.81
C SER A 153 17.94 11.25 -13.20
N MET A 154 16.89 10.69 -12.62
CA MET A 154 16.45 9.33 -12.85
C MET A 154 14.92 9.27 -12.74
N ASP A 155 14.31 8.43 -13.59
CA ASP A 155 12.92 8.06 -13.44
C ASP A 155 12.80 6.88 -12.46
N ILE A 156 11.99 7.05 -11.43
CA ILE A 156 11.63 6.02 -10.46
C ILE A 156 10.47 5.23 -11.07
N MET A 157 10.58 3.89 -11.04
CA MET A 157 9.51 3.02 -11.51
C MET A 157 8.21 3.28 -10.74
N PRO A 158 7.04 3.20 -11.40
CA PRO A 158 5.77 3.43 -10.72
C PRO A 158 5.61 2.52 -9.50
N PHE A 159 5.07 3.08 -8.41
CA PHE A 159 4.87 2.35 -7.16
C PHE A 159 3.58 2.78 -6.47
N TYR A 160 3.06 1.92 -5.61
CA TYR A 160 1.86 2.17 -4.82
C TYR A 160 2.22 2.33 -3.35
N LYS A 161 1.55 3.26 -2.67
CA LYS A 161 1.51 3.30 -1.21
C LYS A 161 0.08 3.34 -0.71
N PHE A 162 -0.13 2.81 0.49
CA PHE A 162 -1.38 3.00 1.21
C PHE A 162 -1.32 4.33 1.97
N ASP A 163 -2.47 4.95 2.22
CA ASP A 163 -2.55 6.23 2.93
C ASP A 163 -1.94 6.19 4.35
N ASP A 164 -1.80 5.01 4.95
CA ASP A 164 -1.20 4.78 6.27
C ASP A 164 0.23 4.18 6.23
N ASP A 165 0.83 4.06 5.05
CA ASP A 165 2.17 3.48 4.89
C ASP A 165 3.29 4.52 5.07
N THR A 166 4.01 4.41 6.17
CA THR A 166 5.19 5.24 6.51
C THR A 166 6.52 4.68 5.97
N GLY A 167 6.49 3.66 5.10
CA GLY A 167 7.70 3.01 4.58
C GLY A 167 8.66 3.97 3.85
N SER A 168 9.96 3.65 3.85
CA SER A 168 10.96 4.34 3.05
C SER A 168 11.06 3.72 1.64
N LEU A 169 11.34 4.56 0.64
CA LEU A 169 11.74 4.10 -0.69
C LEU A 169 13.20 4.49 -0.88
N GLU A 170 14.08 3.50 -0.98
CA GLU A 170 15.49 3.72 -1.27
C GLU A 170 15.69 3.85 -2.78
N VAL A 171 16.36 4.92 -3.20
CA VAL A 171 16.61 5.22 -4.62
C VAL A 171 18.10 5.47 -4.81
N ASN A 172 18.74 4.61 -5.59
CA ASN A 172 20.15 4.71 -5.92
C ASN A 172 20.31 5.47 -7.24
N MET A 173 20.64 6.75 -7.14
CA MET A 173 20.92 7.59 -8.31
C MET A 173 22.41 7.52 -8.65
N THR A 174 22.72 7.26 -9.92
CA THR A 174 24.09 7.33 -10.45
C THR A 174 24.14 8.37 -11.56
N SER A 175 25.24 9.10 -11.64
CA SER A 175 25.53 9.98 -12.77
C SER A 175 26.90 9.65 -13.35
N SER A 176 26.96 9.48 -14.66
CA SER A 176 28.20 9.25 -15.41
C SER A 176 28.51 10.52 -16.18
N SER A 177 29.58 11.24 -15.78
CA SER A 177 30.10 12.46 -16.41
C SER A 177 29.02 13.48 -16.80
N VAL A 178 28.70 14.38 -15.88
CA VAL A 178 27.74 15.46 -16.13
C VAL A 178 28.45 16.57 -16.91
N SER A 179 28.05 16.82 -18.15
CA SER A 179 28.50 18.00 -18.89
C SER A 179 27.93 19.25 -18.21
N MET A 180 28.78 19.99 -17.50
CA MET A 180 28.42 21.22 -16.80
C MET A 180 29.32 22.37 -17.22
N ASN A 181 28.85 23.60 -16.97
CA ASN A 181 29.66 24.80 -17.17
C ASN A 181 30.86 24.79 -16.22
N ASN A 182 32.04 25.18 -16.70
CA ASN A 182 33.27 25.25 -15.91
C ASN A 182 33.08 26.05 -14.61
N SER A 183 32.33 27.16 -14.65
CA SER A 183 32.06 27.95 -13.44
C SER A 183 31.30 27.18 -12.36
N ILE A 184 30.42 26.24 -12.75
CA ILE A 184 29.66 25.42 -11.80
C ILE A 184 30.58 24.35 -11.20
N ALA A 185 31.46 23.77 -12.01
CA ALA A 185 32.45 22.81 -11.54
C ALA A 185 33.44 23.46 -10.55
N ASP A 186 33.90 24.68 -10.86
CA ASP A 186 34.77 25.47 -9.99
C ASP A 186 34.09 25.80 -8.65
N ASP A 187 32.83 26.25 -8.69
CA ASP A 187 32.04 26.52 -7.49
C ASP A 187 31.88 25.27 -6.60
N ILE A 188 31.55 24.12 -7.20
CA ILE A 188 31.45 22.84 -6.49
C ILE A 188 32.80 22.46 -5.88
N ALA A 189 33.90 22.65 -6.60
CA ALA A 189 35.24 22.33 -6.11
C ALA A 189 35.64 23.22 -4.92
N VAL A 190 35.27 24.51 -4.96
CA VAL A 190 35.49 25.45 -3.84
C VAL A 190 34.67 25.02 -2.62
N ASP A 191 33.38 24.78 -2.77
CA ASP A 191 32.52 24.32 -1.66
C ASP A 191 33.02 22.99 -1.08
N TRP A 192 33.39 22.05 -1.95
CA TRP A 192 33.95 20.78 -1.55
C TRP A 192 35.27 20.93 -0.78
N SER A 193 36.14 21.88 -1.16
CA SER A 193 37.37 22.18 -0.44
C SER A 193 37.15 22.74 0.96
N HIS A 194 35.99 23.38 1.20
CA HIS A 194 35.54 23.80 2.53
C HIS A 194 34.90 22.66 3.34
N GLY A 195 34.78 21.46 2.76
CA GLY A 195 34.32 20.23 3.41
C GLY A 195 32.82 19.97 3.33
N ALA A 196 32.04 20.85 2.67
CA ALA A 196 30.60 20.70 2.57
C ALA A 196 30.07 21.23 1.23
N VAL A 197 29.11 20.53 0.63
CA VAL A 197 28.42 20.96 -0.59
C VAL A 197 26.91 20.88 -0.37
N ASN A 198 26.19 21.93 -0.74
CA ASN A 198 24.74 22.00 -0.60
C ASN A 198 24.06 21.57 -1.90
N PHE A 199 23.19 20.56 -1.80
CA PHE A 199 22.43 20.07 -2.93
C PHE A 199 20.94 20.36 -2.77
N THR A 200 20.26 20.56 -3.89
CA THR A 200 18.79 20.60 -3.92
C THR A 200 18.27 19.31 -4.53
N ILE A 201 17.38 18.63 -3.81
CA ILE A 201 16.78 17.36 -4.23
C ILE A 201 15.30 17.61 -4.55
N THR A 202 14.87 17.12 -5.71
CA THR A 202 13.47 17.27 -6.15
C THR A 202 12.89 15.94 -6.57
N LEU A 203 11.62 15.70 -6.23
CA LEU A 203 10.81 14.61 -6.78
C LEU A 203 9.61 15.25 -7.46
N ASN A 204 9.50 15.08 -8.78
CA ASN A 204 8.34 15.53 -9.53
C ASN A 204 7.63 14.29 -10.09
N GLY A 205 6.32 14.20 -9.96
CA GLY A 205 5.59 13.06 -10.48
C GLY A 205 4.10 13.29 -10.54
N ILE A 206 3.37 12.23 -10.86
CA ILE A 206 1.92 12.21 -10.86
C ILE A 206 1.45 11.26 -9.76
N ILE A 207 0.52 11.75 -8.96
CA ILE A 207 -0.20 10.98 -7.98
C ILE A 207 -1.60 10.71 -8.52
N ARG A 208 -2.04 9.45 -8.48
CA ARG A 208 -3.45 9.10 -8.64
C ARG A 208 -3.96 8.52 -7.33
N ILE A 209 -5.00 9.13 -6.81
CA ILE A 209 -5.69 8.63 -5.62
C ILE A 209 -6.98 8.00 -6.09
N ASN A 210 -7.08 6.68 -5.97
CA ASN A 210 -8.33 5.99 -6.27
C ASN A 210 -9.26 6.11 -5.05
N ILE A 211 -10.04 7.20 -5.01
CA ILE A 211 -11.10 7.38 -4.02
C ILE A 211 -12.42 7.05 -4.71
N ARG A 212 -13.07 5.94 -4.30
CA ARG A 212 -14.43 5.62 -4.76
C ARG A 212 -15.35 6.81 -4.44
N ARG A 213 -15.70 7.59 -5.48
CA ARG A 213 -16.68 8.71 -5.60
C ARG A 213 -16.13 9.98 -6.24
N VAL A 214 -14.83 10.10 -6.48
CA VAL A 214 -14.23 11.24 -7.20
C VAL A 214 -13.60 10.70 -8.49
N ARG A 215 -13.74 11.42 -9.61
CA ARG A 215 -13.04 11.05 -10.86
C ARG A 215 -11.56 10.91 -10.55
N ASP A 216 -10.92 9.84 -11.05
CA ASP A 216 -9.47 9.66 -11.08
C ASP A 216 -8.82 10.88 -11.75
N LYS A 217 -8.55 11.92 -10.96
CA LYS A 217 -7.90 13.13 -11.44
C LYS A 217 -6.43 13.03 -11.07
N PRO A 218 -5.52 12.92 -12.05
CA PRO A 218 -4.09 12.90 -11.77
C PRO A 218 -3.69 14.21 -11.12
N MET A 219 -3.02 14.12 -9.97
CA MET A 219 -2.46 15.26 -9.24
C MET A 219 -0.97 15.35 -9.54
N LYS A 220 -0.47 16.54 -9.85
CA LYS A 220 0.98 16.75 -9.97
C LYS A 220 1.57 16.88 -8.57
N MET A 221 2.55 16.03 -8.27
CA MET A 221 3.36 16.09 -7.05
C MET A 221 4.68 16.78 -7.36
N ARG A 222 5.09 17.69 -6.47
CA ARG A 222 6.43 18.23 -6.40
C ARG A 222 6.91 18.24 -4.96
N VAL A 223 7.92 17.43 -4.66
CA VAL A 223 8.66 17.45 -3.40
C VAL A 223 9.98 18.19 -3.63
N PHE A 224 10.38 18.98 -2.64
CA PHE A 224 11.50 19.89 -2.77
C PHE A 224 12.26 20.03 -1.45
N CYS A 225 13.50 19.54 -1.42
CA CYS A 225 14.45 19.68 -0.32
C CYS A 225 15.56 20.63 -0.80
N LYS A 226 15.66 21.82 -0.20
CA LYS A 226 16.68 22.82 -0.56
C LYS A 226 17.86 22.72 0.39
N ASP A 227 19.04 23.04 -0.15
CA ASP A 227 20.25 23.29 0.63
C ASP A 227 20.62 22.13 1.57
N VAL A 228 20.41 20.89 1.11
CA VAL A 228 20.80 19.67 1.81
C VAL A 228 22.33 19.64 1.88
N GLU A 229 22.87 19.97 3.05
CA GLU A 229 24.31 20.01 3.30
C GLU A 229 24.87 18.59 3.36
N VAL A 230 25.80 18.27 2.45
CA VAL A 230 26.52 17.01 2.44
C VAL A 230 27.98 17.29 2.78
N ARG A 231 28.47 16.67 3.86
CA ARG A 231 29.85 16.82 4.31
C ARG A 231 30.72 15.69 3.83
N PHE A 232 31.96 16.03 3.48
CA PHE A 232 32.97 15.12 3.00
C PHE A 232 34.13 15.08 4.00
N TYR A 233 34.46 13.88 4.48
CA TYR A 233 35.64 13.71 5.33
C TYR A 233 36.91 13.65 4.47
N SER A 234 38.00 14.23 4.97
CA SER A 234 39.21 14.53 4.20
C SER A 234 39.71 13.35 3.35
N ASN A 235 39.95 13.63 2.06
CA ASN A 235 40.37 12.70 0.99
C ASN A 235 39.38 11.59 0.60
N THR A 236 38.12 11.66 1.04
CA THR A 236 37.09 10.72 0.60
C THR A 236 36.19 11.35 -0.47
N THR A 237 35.78 10.55 -1.45
CA THR A 237 34.73 10.91 -2.43
C THR A 237 33.33 10.62 -1.89
N VAL A 238 33.23 10.25 -0.61
CA VAL A 238 31.98 9.83 0.04
C VAL A 238 31.51 10.97 0.93
N GLY A 239 30.34 11.50 0.61
CA GLY A 239 29.67 12.51 1.41
C GLY A 239 28.50 11.92 2.19
N THR A 240 28.24 12.44 3.38
CA THR A 240 27.05 12.11 4.19
C THR A 240 26.27 13.38 4.48
N MET A 241 24.95 13.30 4.42
CA MET A 241 24.07 14.41 4.83
C MET A 241 24.38 14.81 6.27
N PHE A 242 24.56 16.11 6.50
CA PHE A 242 24.78 16.65 7.83
C PHE A 242 23.44 16.89 8.54
N GLY A 243 23.30 16.38 9.76
CA GLY A 243 22.11 16.56 10.58
C GLY A 243 21.18 15.34 10.63
N LYS A 244 19.94 15.57 11.05
CA LYS A 244 18.88 14.54 11.13
C LYS A 244 18.04 14.56 9.86
N ALA A 245 17.07 13.65 9.77
CA ALA A 245 16.08 13.66 8.69
C ALA A 245 15.41 15.04 8.57
N GLU A 246 15.36 15.56 7.35
CA GLU A 246 14.82 16.87 7.04
C GLU A 246 13.44 16.72 6.40
N GLU A 247 12.45 17.48 6.87
CA GLU A 247 11.11 17.49 6.27
C GLU A 247 11.10 18.41 5.04
N CYS A 248 10.92 17.81 3.86
CA CYS A 248 10.92 18.55 2.61
C CYS A 248 9.55 19.18 2.31
N LYS A 249 9.56 20.29 1.56
CA LYS A 249 8.33 20.97 1.15
C LYS A 249 7.62 20.15 0.08
N VAL A 250 6.33 19.89 0.28
CA VAL A 250 5.48 19.17 -0.68
C VAL A 250 4.44 20.12 -1.26
N HIS A 251 4.37 20.19 -2.58
CA HIS A 251 3.35 20.91 -3.32
C HIS A 251 2.58 19.93 -4.21
N SER A 252 1.25 19.93 -4.08
CA SER A 252 0.36 19.18 -4.96
C SER A 252 -0.63 20.10 -5.67
N LYS A 253 -0.90 19.85 -6.95
CA LYS A 253 -1.91 20.57 -7.74
C LYS A 253 -2.77 19.58 -8.52
N PHE A 254 -4.08 19.82 -8.51
CA PHE A 254 -5.06 19.12 -9.33
C PHE A 254 -5.08 19.62 -10.77
#